data_AF-A0A2V8QV91-F1
#
_entry.id   AF-A0A2V8QV91-F1
#
_cell.length_a   1.000
_cell.length_b   1.000
_cell.length_c   1.000
_cell.angle_alpha   90.00
_cell.angle_beta   90.00
_cell.angle_gamma   90.00
#
_symmetry.space_group_name_H-M   'P 1'
#
loop_
_entity.id
_entity.type
_entity.pdbx_description
1 polymer ?
#
loop_
_entity_poly.entity_id
_entity_poly.type
_entity_poly.pdbx_seq_one_letter_code
_entity_poly.pdbx_strand_id
1 'polypeptide(L)'
;MSEFELAGRRPTWADVDLDALASNFRAVRERVGAGVKVMGVVKADAYGHGARECALRLADEGAEWFGVASPEEGFALRGAGVTQPVLSFGGFWQGQAEDCLRQSIVPVVYRLDMAEALDAAARAARKVADVHVKI
;
A
#
# COMPACT_ATOMS: atom_id res chain seq x y z
N MET A 1 15.82 -21.64 14.95
CA MET A 1 15.40 -20.41 15.64
C MET A 1 14.94 -19.44 14.57
N SER A 2 13.73 -18.90 14.68
CA SER A 2 13.18 -18.00 13.65
C SER A 2 13.82 -16.62 13.74
N GLU A 3 13.73 -15.84 12.65
CA GLU A 3 14.20 -14.45 12.60
C GLU A 3 13.53 -13.58 13.68
N PHE A 4 12.26 -13.87 14.02
CA PHE A 4 11.51 -13.25 15.11
C PHE A 4 12.09 -13.52 16.51
N GLU A 5 12.57 -14.75 16.77
CA GLU A 5 13.17 -15.11 18.07
C GLU A 5 14.53 -14.42 18.31
N LEU A 6 15.22 -14.03 17.24
CA LEU A 6 16.48 -13.30 17.31
C LEU A 6 16.29 -11.78 17.45
N ALA A 7 15.25 -11.22 16.84
CA ALA A 7 14.94 -9.78 16.88
C ALA A 7 14.56 -9.30 18.30
N GLY A 8 13.82 -10.10 19.06
CA GLY A 8 13.38 -9.76 20.43
C GLY A 8 14.49 -9.72 21.50
N ARG A 9 15.75 -9.99 21.13
CA ARG A 9 16.90 -10.01 22.07
C ARG A 9 17.69 -8.70 22.10
N ARG A 10 17.43 -7.75 21.19
CA ARG A 10 18.05 -6.42 21.25
C ARG A 10 17.31 -5.56 22.28
N PRO A 11 18.03 -4.88 23.19
CA PRO A 11 17.38 -4.03 24.20
C PRO A 11 16.81 -2.73 23.61
N THR A 12 17.20 -2.36 22.39
CA THR A 12 16.68 -1.19 21.67
C THR A 12 15.51 -1.60 20.80
N TRP A 13 14.35 -1.02 21.06
CA TRP A 13 13.10 -1.26 20.35
C TRP A 13 12.28 0.04 20.30
N ALA A 14 11.27 0.07 19.44
CA ALA A 14 10.30 1.16 19.37
C ALA A 14 8.92 0.60 19.71
N ASP A 15 8.20 1.27 20.61
CA ASP A 15 6.80 0.98 20.89
C ASP A 15 5.92 1.68 19.87
N VAL A 16 4.99 0.94 19.27
CA VAL A 16 4.08 1.45 18.24
C VAL A 16 2.65 1.33 18.76
N ASP A 17 2.08 2.46 19.15
CA ASP A 17 0.70 2.54 19.60
C ASP A 17 -0.27 2.57 18.41
N LEU A 18 -0.90 1.43 18.15
CA LEU A 18 -1.92 1.30 17.10
C LEU A 18 -3.24 2.01 17.43
N ASP A 19 -3.55 2.24 18.70
CA ASP A 19 -4.73 3.01 19.11
C ASP A 19 -4.53 4.50 18.83
N ALA A 20 -3.32 5.01 19.03
CA ALA A 20 -2.94 6.36 18.60
C ALA A 20 -3.06 6.53 17.08
N LEU A 21 -2.59 5.54 16.30
CA LEU A 21 -2.75 5.55 14.83
C LEU A 21 -4.23 5.61 14.42
N ALA A 22 -5.08 4.78 15.03
CA ALA A 22 -6.51 4.77 14.77
C ALA A 22 -7.21 6.09 15.15
N SER A 23 -6.86 6.65 16.31
CA SER A 23 -7.36 7.96 16.76
C SER A 23 -7.03 9.05 15.73
N ASN A 24 -5.78 9.08 15.25
CA ASN A 24 -5.34 10.04 14.23
C ASN A 24 -6.13 9.87 12.93
N PHE A 25 -6.32 8.63 12.48
CA PHE A 25 -7.08 8.33 11.28
C PHE A 25 -8.54 8.79 11.38
N ARG A 26 -9.23 8.48 12.50
CA ARG A 26 -10.60 8.96 12.77
C ARG A 26 -10.68 10.47 12.76
N ALA A 27 -9.71 11.15 13.37
CA ALA A 27 -9.67 12.60 13.42
C ALA A 27 -9.45 13.23 12.03
N VAL A 28 -8.75 12.56 11.11
CA VAL A 28 -8.67 13.00 9.70
C VAL A 28 -10.01 12.79 9.01
N ARG A 29 -10.63 11.61 9.15
CA ARG A 29 -11.95 11.30 8.56
C ARG A 29 -13.03 12.28 9.00
N GLU A 30 -13.07 12.64 10.27
CA GLU A 30 -14.00 13.63 10.81
C GLU A 30 -13.82 15.00 10.14
N ARG A 31 -12.57 15.45 9.97
CA ARG A 31 -12.28 16.76 9.37
C ARG A 31 -12.64 16.85 7.89
N VAL A 32 -12.43 15.79 7.12
CA VAL A 32 -12.74 15.78 5.68
C VAL A 32 -14.21 15.51 5.38
N GLY A 33 -14.93 14.89 6.33
CA GLY A 33 -16.34 14.55 6.20
C GLY A 33 -16.59 13.21 5.47
N ALA A 34 -17.79 12.67 5.65
CA ALA A 34 -18.16 11.31 5.23
C ALA A 34 -18.15 11.07 3.70
N GLY A 35 -18.11 12.13 2.88
CA GLY A 35 -18.06 12.03 1.42
C GLY A 35 -16.64 11.94 0.84
N VAL A 36 -15.60 12.04 1.68
CA VAL A 36 -14.21 12.07 1.24
C VAL A 36 -13.48 10.83 1.74
N LYS A 37 -12.93 10.05 0.79
CA LYS A 37 -12.11 8.89 1.11
C LYS A 37 -10.77 9.32 1.69
N VAL A 38 -10.29 8.59 2.68
CA VAL A 38 -8.96 8.79 3.26
C VAL A 38 -8.08 7.59 2.94
N MET A 39 -6.94 7.84 2.29
CA MET A 39 -5.94 6.83 1.97
C MET A 39 -4.96 6.68 3.14
N GLY A 40 -4.81 5.46 3.65
CA GLY A 40 -3.77 5.11 4.62
C GLY A 40 -2.41 4.99 3.92
N VAL A 41 -1.54 5.98 4.06
CA VAL A 41 -0.20 5.92 3.45
C VAL A 41 0.74 5.18 4.40
N VAL A 42 1.20 4.01 3.98
CA VAL A 42 2.02 3.07 4.79
C VAL A 42 3.34 2.70 4.09
N LYS A 43 3.83 3.58 3.22
CA LYS A 43 5.15 3.44 2.57
C LYS A 43 6.30 3.40 3.58
N ALA A 44 7.44 2.89 3.15
CA ALA A 44 8.65 2.72 3.94
C ALA A 44 8.36 1.99 5.27
N ASP A 45 7.68 0.85 5.18
CA ASP A 45 7.26 0.05 6.34
C ASP A 45 6.41 0.84 7.35
N ALA A 46 5.37 1.54 6.85
CA ALA A 46 4.60 2.52 7.61
C ALA A 46 5.47 3.55 8.34
N TYR A 47 6.43 4.15 7.63
CA TYR A 47 7.39 5.09 8.21
C TYR A 47 8.19 4.49 9.37
N GLY A 48 8.49 3.18 9.29
CA GLY A 48 9.20 2.41 10.32
C GLY A 48 8.34 1.91 11.48
N HIS A 49 7.01 2.02 11.39
CA HIS A 49 6.07 1.56 12.42
C HIS A 49 5.58 0.12 12.19
N GLY A 50 5.92 -0.50 11.05
CA GLY A 50 5.44 -1.83 10.66
C GLY A 50 4.21 -1.75 9.76
N ALA A 51 4.41 -1.93 8.45
CA ALA A 51 3.36 -1.78 7.46
C ALA A 51 2.21 -2.78 7.63
N ARG A 52 2.50 -4.01 8.04
CA ARG A 52 1.48 -5.06 8.23
C ARG A 52 0.48 -4.66 9.31
N GLU A 53 0.98 -4.39 10.51
CA GLU A 53 0.16 -4.07 11.69
C GLU A 53 -0.58 -2.75 11.50
N CYS A 54 0.11 -1.72 10.99
CA CYS A 54 -0.52 -0.43 10.68
C CYS A 54 -1.60 -0.54 9.61
N ALA A 55 -1.36 -1.26 8.52
CA ALA A 55 -2.34 -1.38 7.43
C ALA A 55 -3.57 -2.16 7.87
N LEU A 56 -3.41 -3.27 8.59
CA LEU A 56 -4.54 -4.04 9.13
C LEU A 56 -5.35 -3.21 10.11
N ARG A 57 -4.69 -2.46 11.01
CA ARG A 57 -5.40 -1.56 11.91
C ARG A 57 -6.20 -0.49 11.17
N LEU A 58 -5.58 0.18 10.19
CA LEU A 58 -6.26 1.20 9.39
C LEU A 58 -7.41 0.63 8.56
N ALA A 59 -7.28 -0.61 8.07
CA ALA A 59 -8.33 -1.34 7.38
C ALA A 59 -9.55 -1.54 8.30
N ASP A 60 -9.35 -1.97 9.54
CA ASP A 60 -10.41 -2.14 10.54
C ASP A 60 -11.10 -0.80 10.89
N GLU A 61 -10.36 0.31 10.84
CA GLU A 61 -10.91 1.66 11.03
C GLU A 61 -11.65 2.21 9.79
N GLY A 62 -11.66 1.45 8.69
CA GLY A 62 -12.37 1.79 7.45
C GLY A 62 -11.55 2.62 6.46
N ALA A 63 -10.22 2.49 6.44
CA ALA A 63 -9.43 2.96 5.31
C ALA A 63 -9.88 2.25 4.03
N GLU A 64 -10.19 3.04 3.00
CA GLU A 64 -10.69 2.53 1.73
C GLU A 64 -9.58 2.31 0.70
N TRP A 65 -8.40 2.89 0.92
CA TRP A 65 -7.23 2.83 0.05
C TRP A 65 -5.96 2.83 0.87
N PHE A 66 -4.91 2.22 0.34
CA PHE A 66 -3.55 2.34 0.85
C PHE A 66 -2.60 2.95 -0.18
N GLY A 67 -1.62 3.71 0.31
CA GLY A 67 -0.55 4.27 -0.50
C GLY A 67 0.80 3.73 -0.07
N VAL A 68 1.58 3.24 -1.03
CA VAL A 68 2.94 2.70 -0.85
C VAL A 68 3.91 3.37 -1.82
N ALA A 69 5.22 3.27 -1.56
CA ALA A 69 6.23 3.82 -2.44
C ALA A 69 6.48 2.94 -3.68
N SER A 70 6.38 1.61 -3.54
CA SER A 70 6.69 0.65 -4.60
C SER A 70 5.70 -0.52 -4.68
N PRO A 71 5.67 -1.28 -5.80
CA PRO A 71 4.85 -2.48 -5.91
C PRO A 71 5.15 -3.53 -4.84
N GLU A 72 6.42 -3.71 -4.45
CA GLU A 72 6.85 -4.72 -3.47
C GLU A 72 6.25 -4.49 -2.09
N GLU A 73 6.17 -3.24 -1.65
CA GLU A 73 5.45 -2.87 -0.43
C GLU A 73 3.97 -3.23 -0.54
N GLY A 74 3.37 -3.00 -1.72
CA GLY A 74 2.01 -3.43 -2.00
C GLY A 74 1.83 -4.95 -1.97
N PHE A 75 2.79 -5.72 -2.49
CA PHE A 75 2.77 -7.17 -2.43
C PHE A 75 2.87 -7.67 -0.98
N ALA A 76 3.66 -7.02 -0.14
CA ALA A 76 3.73 -7.30 1.29
C ALA A 76 2.36 -7.07 1.97
N LEU A 77 1.65 -5.99 1.63
CA LEU A 77 0.28 -5.76 2.13
C LEU A 77 -0.70 -6.86 1.69
N ARG A 78 -0.59 -7.34 0.44
CA ARG A 78 -1.40 -8.47 -0.05
C ARG A 78 -1.10 -9.75 0.73
N GLY A 79 0.16 -10.05 0.98
CA GLY A 79 0.59 -11.17 1.83
C GLY A 79 0.10 -11.06 3.28
N ALA A 80 -0.09 -9.84 3.77
CA ALA A 80 -0.65 -9.56 5.09
C ALA A 80 -2.19 -9.67 5.17
N GLY A 81 -2.88 -9.82 4.02
CA GLY A 81 -4.35 -9.94 3.96
C GLY A 81 -5.09 -8.62 3.72
N VAL A 82 -4.40 -7.54 3.36
CA VAL A 82 -5.04 -6.27 2.96
C VAL A 82 -5.76 -6.48 1.62
N THR A 83 -7.06 -6.19 1.58
CA THR A 83 -7.91 -6.38 0.39
C THR A 83 -8.28 -5.08 -0.31
N GLN A 84 -8.11 -3.94 0.36
CA GLN A 84 -8.35 -2.62 -0.21
C GLN A 84 -7.42 -2.32 -1.39
N PRO A 85 -7.81 -1.43 -2.32
CA PRO A 85 -6.92 -0.93 -3.36
C PRO A 85 -5.62 -0.36 -2.78
N VAL A 86 -4.49 -0.68 -3.42
CA VAL A 86 -3.15 -0.21 -3.03
C VAL A 86 -2.57 0.56 -4.21
N LEU A 87 -2.24 1.82 -3.98
CA LEU A 87 -1.60 2.70 -4.94
C LEU A 87 -0.08 2.72 -4.74
N SER A 88 0.68 2.33 -5.77
CA SER A 88 2.14 2.52 -5.81
C SER A 88 2.49 3.90 -6.35
N PHE A 89 2.96 4.79 -5.48
CA PHE A 89 3.31 6.17 -5.85
C PHE A 89 4.49 6.26 -6.82
N GLY A 90 5.46 5.35 -6.72
CA GLY A 90 6.59 5.27 -7.64
C GLY A 90 6.24 4.62 -8.99
N GLY A 91 5.00 4.16 -9.16
CA GLY A 91 4.61 3.35 -10.32
C GLY A 91 5.21 1.94 -10.21
N PHE A 92 5.92 1.51 -11.25
CA PHE A 92 6.54 0.18 -11.33
C PHE A 92 7.80 0.21 -12.21
N TRP A 93 8.72 -0.72 -11.99
CA TRP A 93 9.92 -0.89 -12.80
C TRP A 93 9.64 -1.73 -14.07
N GLN A 94 10.52 -1.65 -15.07
CA GLN A 94 10.40 -2.48 -16.28
C GLN A 94 10.26 -3.96 -15.91
N GLY A 95 9.31 -4.65 -16.54
CA GLY A 95 8.99 -6.05 -16.28
C GLY A 95 7.97 -6.30 -15.17
N GLN A 96 7.63 -5.29 -14.35
CA GLN A 96 6.72 -5.48 -13.21
C GLN A 96 5.23 -5.21 -13.51
N ALA A 97 4.89 -4.81 -14.73
CA ALA A 97 3.51 -4.51 -15.11
C ALA A 97 2.57 -5.71 -14.85
N GLU A 98 3.03 -6.92 -15.15
CA GLU A 98 2.26 -8.14 -14.92
C GLU A 98 2.11 -8.45 -13.42
N ASP A 99 3.16 -8.23 -12.62
CA ASP A 99 3.11 -8.42 -11.17
C ASP A 99 2.08 -7.48 -10.52
N CYS A 100 2.05 -6.21 -10.93
CA CYS A 100 1.05 -5.26 -10.48
C CYS A 100 -0.38 -5.76 -10.77
N LEU A 101 -0.64 -6.29 -11.97
CA LEU A 101 -1.97 -6.82 -12.34
C LEU A 101 -2.33 -8.11 -11.61
N ARG A 102 -1.35 -8.98 -11.36
CA ARG A 102 -1.52 -10.23 -10.63
C ARG A 102 -1.83 -9.98 -9.15
N GLN A 103 -1.17 -9.00 -8.55
CA GLN A 103 -1.30 -8.66 -7.13
C GLN A 103 -2.30 -7.52 -6.87
N SER A 104 -3.02 -7.06 -7.91
CA SER A 104 -3.99 -5.96 -7.82
C SER A 104 -3.40 -4.69 -7.18
N ILE A 105 -2.22 -4.29 -7.63
CA ILE A 105 -1.58 -3.02 -7.29
C ILE A 105 -1.88 -2.02 -8.40
N VAL A 106 -2.42 -0.87 -8.01
CA VAL A 106 -2.69 0.26 -8.90
C VAL A 106 -1.41 1.09 -9.00
N PRO A 107 -0.77 1.21 -10.17
CA PRO A 107 0.41 2.06 -10.29
C PRO A 107 0.02 3.51 -10.60
N VAL A 108 0.84 4.43 -10.09
CA VAL A 108 0.94 5.75 -10.69
C VAL A 108 1.64 5.66 -12.05
N VAL A 109 1.12 6.34 -13.06
CA VAL A 109 1.73 6.50 -14.38
C VAL A 109 2.06 7.97 -14.63
N TYR A 110 3.26 8.22 -15.14
CA TYR A 110 3.78 9.56 -15.40
C TYR A 110 4.66 9.63 -16.66
N ARG A 111 4.75 8.52 -17.39
CA ARG A 111 5.44 8.40 -18.67
C ARG A 111 4.61 7.50 -19.60
N LEU A 112 4.66 7.78 -20.89
CA LEU A 112 3.89 7.02 -21.89
C LEU A 112 4.32 5.56 -21.94
N ASP A 113 5.62 5.28 -21.83
CA ASP A 113 6.17 3.91 -21.85
C ASP A 113 5.62 3.03 -20.72
N MET A 114 5.34 3.61 -19.54
CA MET A 114 4.68 2.91 -18.44
C MET A 114 3.22 2.57 -18.78
N ALA A 115 2.49 3.52 -19.37
CA ALA A 115 1.11 3.29 -19.77
C ALA A 115 1.01 2.20 -20.85
N GLU A 116 1.90 2.22 -21.85
CA GLU A 116 1.99 1.22 -22.91
C GLU A 116 2.33 -0.17 -22.37
N ALA A 117 3.32 -0.27 -21.47
CA ALA A 117 3.71 -1.53 -20.85
C ALA A 117 2.56 -2.14 -20.03
N LEU A 118 1.82 -1.29 -19.30
CA LEU A 118 0.68 -1.74 -18.50
C LEU A 118 -0.51 -2.16 -19.38
N ASP A 119 -0.81 -1.41 -20.45
CA ASP A 119 -1.86 -1.78 -21.42
C ASP A 119 -1.55 -3.13 -22.10
N ALA A 120 -0.30 -3.34 -22.53
CA ALA A 120 0.13 -4.60 -23.11
C ALA A 120 -0.06 -5.78 -22.14
N ALA A 121 0.34 -5.63 -20.88
CA ALA A 121 0.16 -6.65 -19.85
C ALA A 121 -1.33 -6.89 -19.54
N ALA A 122 -2.14 -5.83 -19.49
CA ALA A 122 -3.58 -5.91 -19.23
C ALA A 122 -4.32 -6.64 -20.36
N ARG A 123 -3.99 -6.35 -21.63
CA ARG A 123 -4.51 -7.06 -22.79
C ARG A 123 -4.17 -8.55 -22.77
N ALA A 124 -2.91 -8.88 -22.47
CA ALA A 124 -2.47 -10.28 -22.37
C ALA A 124 -3.23 -11.02 -21.27
N ALA A 125 -3.47 -10.38 -20.13
CA ALA A 125 -4.24 -10.92 -19.01
C ALA A 125 -5.77 -10.85 -19.19
N ARG A 126 -6.27 -10.20 -20.26
CA ARG A 126 -7.69 -9.90 -20.48
C ARG A 126 -8.35 -9.17 -19.29
N LYS A 127 -7.62 -8.21 -18.72
CA LYS A 127 -8.06 -7.36 -17.60
C LYS A 127 -8.08 -5.89 -18.02
N VAL A 128 -8.79 -5.07 -17.26
CA VAL A 128 -8.64 -3.60 -17.27
C VAL A 128 -7.72 -3.22 -16.13
N ALA A 129 -6.70 -2.42 -16.41
CA ALA A 129 -5.78 -1.92 -15.40
C ALA A 129 -6.26 -0.56 -14.88
N ASP A 130 -6.45 -0.45 -13.57
CA ASP A 130 -6.64 0.85 -12.92
C ASP A 130 -5.28 1.56 -12.82
N VAL A 131 -5.29 2.89 -13.01
CA VAL A 131 -4.10 3.75 -12.90
C VAL A 131 -4.45 5.09 -12.29
N HIS A 132 -3.46 5.74 -11.67
CA HIS A 132 -3.52 7.17 -11.35
C HIS A 132 -2.49 7.91 -12.20
N VAL A 133 -2.90 8.98 -12.89
CA VAL A 133 -1.97 9.82 -13.66
C VAL A 133 -1.38 10.89 -12.76
N LYS A 134 -0.04 10.97 -12.67
CA LYS A 134 0.65 12.06 -11.98
C LYS A 134 0.71 13.28 -12.90
N ILE A 135 0.21 14.41 -12.42
CA ILE A 135 0.31 15.74 -13.04
C ILE A 135 1.34 16.58 -12.28
#